data_AF-A0A7R9HN93-F1
#
_entry.id   AF-A0A7R9HN93-F1
#
_cell.length_a   1.000
_cell.length_b   1.000
_cell.length_c   1.000
_cell.angle_alpha   90.00
_cell.angle_beta   90.00
_cell.angle_gamma   90.00
#
_symmetry.space_group_name_H-M   'P 1'
#
loop_
_entity.id
_entity.type
_entity.pdbx_description
1 polymer ?
#
loop_
_entity_poly.entity_id
_entity_poly.type
_entity_poly.pdbx_seq_one_letter_code
_entity_poly.pdbx_strand_id
1 'polypeptide(L)'
;MGKITTLVFASVVVFLVVTYLPGLPPYMEFTTQSITPPMELKGVLALNERLNNAEHLFKGEVKGAESFAVHKGSLYSGLHGGYIVKIVASKVIPVTKFGSSQCLGFWDEAKCGRPLGLKSGKDGYLYVADAYYGLYKVNTTTGASTLLVSKNVAINGKEPRLPNSVDVAKDGTIYWTDSSTDILLQDGLYALLGDGSGSSQLSHLITHLANAAVLIQLRLMTVIAESLDSYTFWNVHLFLKLLKYNPVTNTSEVLLDKLHFANGVILSPLEDFVVVAETAASKLQRYYLKGPKKGQKDIFLDGLPGLPDNLKSNGRGGFYVPLIVGRDMDHSVLSQQLAPYPTVRKFLARVLALIELSFQQVEALVPNYYTQRAIHWRTLIARRIICQQIASFGGVTNIEIAKDMVISVAGARQKWQSYLEPNRRGEETAQKNSKRKSFTEEIDELKAKKQGLQADVDTLTKSADRLSEQAETTGNLTFVSKSNSFRTAREKTAALADINKQLSDSDFSSNTLCSLLSSGFIEAVQYAFVPYSLQQAPDP
;
A
#
# COMPACT_ATOMS: atom_id res chain seq x y z
N MET A 1 -20.66 -23.63 23.82
CA MET A 1 -19.37 -23.40 24.52
C MET A 1 -18.15 -23.68 23.64
N GLY A 2 -18.01 -24.85 23.00
CA GLY A 2 -16.78 -25.23 22.26
C GLY A 2 -16.22 -24.20 21.26
N LYS A 3 -17.04 -23.65 20.35
CA LYS A 3 -16.56 -22.69 19.33
C LYS A 3 -16.02 -21.38 19.91
N ILE A 4 -16.64 -20.87 20.98
CA ILE A 4 -16.20 -19.64 21.64
C ILE A 4 -14.87 -19.89 22.34
N THR A 5 -14.74 -21.01 23.06
CA THR A 5 -13.50 -21.39 23.73
C THR A 5 -12.35 -21.56 22.73
N THR A 6 -12.60 -22.20 21.58
CA THR A 6 -11.59 -22.35 20.51
C THR A 6 -11.18 -20.99 19.93
N LEU A 7 -12.13 -20.08 19.68
CA LEU A 7 -11.84 -18.74 19.17
C LEU A 7 -10.99 -17.92 20.14
N VAL A 8 -11.33 -17.96 21.44
CA VAL A 8 -10.58 -17.27 22.49
C VAL A 8 -9.17 -17.84 22.59
N PHE A 9 -9.03 -19.17 22.60
CA PHE A 9 -7.73 -19.83 22.63
C PHE A 9 -6.86 -19.42 21.43
N ALA A 10 -7.42 -19.48 20.20
CA ALA A 10 -6.71 -19.07 19.00
C ALA A 10 -6.28 -17.59 19.05
N SER A 11 -7.14 -16.71 19.55
CA SER A 11 -6.85 -15.27 19.68
C SER A 11 -5.72 -15.01 20.67
N VAL A 12 -5.68 -15.73 21.80
CA VAL A 12 -4.60 -15.65 22.78
C VAL A 12 -3.28 -16.14 22.19
N VAL A 13 -3.31 -17.27 21.47
CA VAL A 13 -2.11 -17.80 20.80
C VAL A 13 -1.57 -16.79 19.79
N VAL A 14 -2.42 -16.21 18.94
CA VAL A 14 -2.02 -15.16 17.98
C VAL A 14 -1.42 -13.96 18.71
N PHE A 15 -2.04 -13.50 19.79
CA PHE A 15 -1.53 -12.39 20.60
C PHE A 15 -0.13 -12.69 21.14
N LEU A 16 0.08 -13.86 21.74
CA LEU A 16 1.37 -14.25 22.30
C LEU A 16 2.45 -14.40 21.21
N VAL A 17 2.12 -15.06 20.10
CA VAL A 17 3.06 -15.26 18.98
C VAL A 17 3.46 -13.90 18.40
N VAL A 18 2.51 -13.05 18.01
CA VAL A 18 2.83 -11.75 17.41
C VAL A 18 3.63 -10.88 18.39
N THR A 19 3.30 -10.90 19.68
CA THR A 19 3.96 -10.02 20.67
C THR A 19 5.37 -10.47 21.06
N TYR A 20 5.59 -11.78 21.18
CA TYR A 20 6.82 -12.32 21.78
C TYR A 20 7.72 -13.06 20.79
N LEU A 21 7.28 -13.35 19.57
CA LEU A 21 8.15 -13.94 18.55
C LEU A 21 9.32 -12.98 18.25
N PRO A 22 10.57 -13.42 18.42
CA PRO A 22 11.74 -12.61 18.09
C PRO A 22 11.82 -12.41 16.57
N GLY A 23 12.42 -11.29 16.14
CA GLY A 23 12.61 -10.98 14.72
C GLY A 23 11.44 -10.27 14.02
N LEU A 24 10.26 -10.17 14.64
CA LEU A 24 9.15 -9.41 14.08
C LEU A 24 9.33 -7.87 14.23
N PRO A 25 9.18 -7.09 13.14
CA PRO A 25 9.21 -5.62 13.19
C PRO A 25 7.91 -5.03 13.76
N PRO A 26 7.91 -3.77 14.24
CA PRO A 26 9.04 -2.85 14.27
C PRO A 26 10.03 -3.19 15.39
N TYR A 27 11.32 -2.93 15.13
CA TYR A 27 12.40 -3.10 16.11
C TYR A 27 12.48 -1.85 16.99
N MET A 28 11.61 -1.78 17.99
CA MET A 28 11.58 -0.66 18.91
C MET A 28 11.22 -1.11 20.33
N GLU A 29 11.60 -0.30 21.30
CA GLU A 29 11.28 -0.52 22.70
C GLU A 29 9.85 -0.05 23.04
N PHE A 30 9.24 -0.76 23.99
CA PHE A 30 7.93 -0.47 24.55
C PHE A 30 8.00 -0.59 26.08
N THR A 31 7.88 0.54 26.76
CA THR A 31 8.08 0.73 28.21
C THR A 31 6.86 1.44 28.75
N THR A 32 6.51 1.15 30.01
CA THR A 32 5.36 1.79 30.65
C THR A 32 5.58 3.29 30.73
N GLN A 33 4.67 4.05 30.12
CA GLN A 33 4.69 5.51 30.15
C GLN A 33 3.49 6.03 30.94
N SER A 34 3.74 7.01 31.79
CA SER A 34 2.69 7.76 32.48
C SER A 34 2.52 9.11 31.78
N ILE A 35 1.30 9.38 31.32
CA ILE A 35 0.93 10.64 30.67
C ILE A 35 0.14 11.48 31.68
N THR A 36 0.60 12.70 31.94
CA THR A 36 -0.08 13.62 32.83
C THR A 36 -1.50 13.91 32.31
N PRO A 37 -2.55 13.83 33.16
CA PRO A 37 -3.91 14.19 32.78
C PRO A 37 -3.99 15.59 32.15
N PRO A 38 -4.95 15.83 31.24
CA PRO A 38 -5.08 17.14 30.62
C PRO A 38 -5.49 18.19 31.65
N MET A 39 -4.89 19.37 31.56
CA MET A 39 -5.35 20.55 32.27
C MET A 39 -6.80 20.84 31.88
N GLU A 40 -7.61 21.19 32.88
CA GLU A 40 -9.00 21.55 32.64
C GLU A 40 -9.09 22.78 31.73
N LEU A 41 -10.01 22.74 30.76
CA LEU A 41 -10.32 23.85 29.87
C LEU A 41 -11.14 24.94 30.58
N LYS A 42 -10.60 25.49 31.67
CA LYS A 42 -11.20 26.55 32.49
C LYS A 42 -10.27 27.77 32.58
N GLY A 43 -10.84 28.92 32.93
CA GLY A 43 -10.10 30.17 33.10
C GLY A 43 -9.37 30.56 31.81
N VAL A 44 -8.04 30.69 31.87
CA VAL A 44 -7.22 31.06 30.71
C VAL A 44 -7.17 29.99 29.61
N LEU A 45 -7.50 28.74 29.93
CA LEU A 45 -7.59 27.64 28.98
C LEU A 45 -9.03 27.39 28.49
N ALA A 46 -9.98 28.23 28.89
CA ALA A 46 -11.36 28.11 28.42
C ALA A 46 -11.44 28.23 26.89
N LEU A 47 -12.25 27.36 26.30
CA LEU A 47 -12.51 27.38 24.86
C LEU A 47 -13.07 28.75 24.46
N ASN A 48 -12.65 29.21 23.29
CA ASN A 48 -13.12 30.45 22.70
C ASN A 48 -13.19 30.31 21.19
N GLU A 49 -13.95 31.21 20.56
CA GLU A 49 -14.28 31.14 19.13
C GLU A 49 -13.49 32.15 18.29
N ARG A 50 -12.39 32.71 18.82
CA ARG A 50 -11.66 33.81 18.18
C ARG A 50 -11.16 33.48 16.78
N LEU A 51 -10.91 32.20 16.49
CA LEU A 51 -10.42 31.72 15.19
C LEU A 51 -11.51 31.09 14.31
N ASN A 52 -12.78 31.01 14.77
CA ASN A 52 -13.85 30.35 14.01
C ASN A 52 -14.16 31.08 12.69
N ASN A 53 -13.95 32.40 12.66
CA ASN A 53 -14.16 33.24 11.48
C ASN A 53 -12.85 33.62 10.78
N ALA A 54 -11.78 32.85 10.98
CA ALA A 54 -10.52 33.09 10.29
C ALA A 54 -10.71 32.93 8.77
N GLU A 55 -10.17 33.87 8.00
CA GLU A 55 -10.18 33.77 6.54
C GLU A 55 -9.23 32.66 6.08
N HIS A 56 -9.72 31.78 5.22
CA HIS A 56 -8.92 30.69 4.65
C HIS A 56 -8.31 31.14 3.33
N LEU A 57 -7.04 31.56 3.38
CA LEU A 57 -6.29 31.92 2.18
C LEU A 57 -5.85 30.66 1.40
N PHE A 58 -5.83 30.75 0.07
CA PHE A 58 -5.29 29.71 -0.83
C PHE A 58 -5.93 28.32 -0.68
N LYS A 59 -7.22 28.27 -0.33
CA LYS A 59 -7.95 27.02 -0.11
C LYS A 59 -7.97 26.19 -1.40
N GLY A 60 -7.28 25.05 -1.37
CA GLY A 60 -7.19 24.13 -2.51
C GLY A 60 -5.97 24.35 -3.40
N GLU A 61 -5.38 25.55 -3.40
CA GLU A 61 -4.19 25.91 -4.17
C GLU A 61 -2.89 25.46 -3.50
N VAL A 62 -2.81 25.60 -2.17
CA VAL A 62 -1.63 25.21 -1.40
C VAL A 62 -1.88 23.86 -0.72
N LYS A 63 -0.91 22.95 -0.83
CA LYS A 63 -0.98 21.61 -0.24
C LYS A 63 0.11 21.41 0.80
N GLY A 64 -0.33 21.05 2.02
CA GLY A 64 0.55 20.68 3.11
C GLY A 64 1.48 21.78 3.60
N ALA A 65 1.05 23.04 3.56
CA ALA A 65 1.71 24.08 4.34
C ALA A 65 1.72 23.63 5.81
N GLU A 66 2.91 23.44 6.37
CA GLU A 66 3.07 22.87 7.72
C GLU A 66 3.66 23.94 8.67
N SER A 67 4.69 24.66 8.23
CA SER A 67 5.30 25.75 8.99
C SER A 67 5.38 27.02 8.13
N PHE A 68 5.40 28.17 8.80
CA PHE A 68 5.58 29.46 8.17
C PHE A 68 6.60 30.33 8.89
N ALA A 69 7.23 31.24 8.16
CA ALA A 69 8.13 32.25 8.71
C ALA A 69 7.93 33.58 8.00
N VAL A 70 7.97 34.67 8.76
CA VAL A 70 8.07 36.02 8.20
C VAL A 70 9.55 36.33 8.03
N HIS A 71 9.97 36.62 6.80
CA HIS A 71 11.34 36.92 6.46
C HIS A 71 11.38 38.15 5.54
N LYS A 72 12.14 39.19 5.95
CA LYS A 72 12.22 40.49 5.23
C LYS A 72 10.84 41.04 4.85
N GLY A 73 9.89 40.97 5.80
CA GLY A 73 8.52 41.48 5.63
C GLY A 73 7.60 40.64 4.75
N SER A 74 8.05 39.50 4.22
CA SER A 74 7.22 38.59 3.41
C SER A 74 6.99 37.26 4.13
N LEU A 75 5.84 36.63 3.87
CA LEU A 75 5.49 35.33 4.43
C LEU A 75 6.08 34.21 3.56
N TYR A 76 6.71 33.22 4.20
CA TYR A 76 7.24 32.03 3.54
C TYR A 76 6.67 30.77 4.20
N SER A 77 6.47 29.72 3.43
CA SER A 77 6.01 28.43 3.92
C SER A 77 6.64 27.28 3.14
N GLY A 78 6.76 26.13 3.81
CA GLY A 78 7.17 24.86 3.20
C GLY A 78 5.95 24.06 2.79
N LEU A 79 5.96 23.55 1.55
CA LEU A 79 4.86 22.78 0.98
C LEU A 79 5.27 21.33 0.71
N HIS A 80 4.26 20.51 0.50
CA HIS A 80 4.42 19.21 -0.13
C HIS A 80 5.23 19.29 -1.44
N GLY A 81 6.02 18.26 -1.73
CA GLY A 81 6.85 18.22 -2.94
C GLY A 81 8.17 19.01 -2.84
N GLY A 82 8.60 19.36 -1.63
CA GLY A 82 9.91 19.98 -1.37
C GLY A 82 9.99 21.48 -1.54
N TYR A 83 8.87 22.17 -1.77
CA TYR A 83 8.90 23.57 -2.14
C TYR A 83 8.95 24.50 -0.93
N ILE A 84 9.78 25.54 -1.04
CA ILE A 84 9.64 26.76 -0.24
C ILE A 84 9.00 27.80 -1.13
N VAL A 85 7.89 28.36 -0.66
CA VAL A 85 7.15 29.39 -1.37
C VAL A 85 7.15 30.69 -0.60
N LYS A 86 7.12 31.79 -1.33
CA LYS A 86 6.83 33.13 -0.84
C LYS A 86 5.37 33.45 -1.13
N ILE A 87 4.65 33.92 -0.11
CA ILE A 87 3.27 34.35 -0.22
C ILE A 87 3.25 35.87 -0.22
N VAL A 88 2.77 36.46 -1.32
CA VAL A 88 2.65 37.92 -1.49
C VAL A 88 1.24 38.23 -2.00
N ALA A 89 0.46 38.96 -1.20
CA ALA A 89 -0.96 39.17 -1.47
C ALA A 89 -1.67 37.83 -1.73
N SER A 90 -2.35 37.69 -2.88
CA SER A 90 -3.03 36.46 -3.31
C SER A 90 -2.19 35.62 -4.27
N LYS A 91 -0.86 35.68 -4.21
CA LYS A 91 0.03 34.88 -5.08
C LYS A 91 1.00 34.03 -4.28
N VAL A 92 1.18 32.78 -4.75
CA VAL A 92 2.15 31.82 -4.24
C VAL A 92 3.30 31.74 -5.25
N ILE A 93 4.49 32.15 -4.82
CA ILE A 93 5.67 32.24 -5.69
C ILE A 93 6.71 31.22 -5.20
N PRO A 94 7.05 30.19 -5.99
CA PRO A 94 8.13 29.25 -5.65
C PRO A 94 9.48 29.98 -5.51
N VAL A 95 10.26 29.61 -4.49
CA VAL A 95 11.56 30.21 -4.18
C VAL A 95 12.68 29.19 -4.36
N THR A 96 12.53 28.02 -3.73
CA THR A 96 13.46 26.90 -3.87
C THR A 96 12.68 25.59 -3.79
N LYS A 97 13.28 24.52 -4.33
CA LYS A 97 12.79 23.15 -4.24
C LYS A 97 13.92 22.28 -3.69
N PHE A 98 13.65 21.49 -2.67
CA PHE A 98 14.57 20.47 -2.18
C PHE A 98 14.37 19.14 -2.93
N GLY A 99 15.28 18.21 -2.70
CA GLY A 99 15.21 16.87 -3.28
C GLY A 99 15.35 16.82 -4.81
N SER A 100 14.98 15.68 -5.37
CA SER A 100 15.10 15.40 -6.80
C SER A 100 14.06 16.16 -7.63
N SER A 101 14.48 16.64 -8.79
CA SER A 101 13.58 17.14 -9.83
C SER A 101 12.76 16.03 -10.49
N GLN A 102 13.22 14.78 -10.42
CA GLN A 102 12.57 13.59 -10.98
C GLN A 102 11.68 12.88 -9.94
N CYS A 103 10.84 13.63 -9.24
CA CYS A 103 9.91 13.05 -8.28
C CYS A 103 8.46 13.14 -8.81
N LEU A 104 7.65 12.11 -8.55
CA LEU A 104 6.31 11.96 -9.13
C LEU A 104 5.24 12.91 -8.53
N GLY A 105 5.66 13.85 -7.68
CA GLY A 105 4.81 14.77 -6.94
C GLY A 105 4.83 14.47 -5.44
N PHE A 106 3.91 15.08 -4.69
CA PHE A 106 3.94 15.03 -3.22
C PHE A 106 3.70 13.65 -2.59
N TRP A 107 3.37 12.62 -3.37
CA TRP A 107 3.30 11.23 -2.93
C TRP A 107 4.70 10.62 -2.75
N ASP A 108 5.70 11.18 -3.43
CA ASP A 108 7.09 10.73 -3.44
C ASP A 108 7.95 11.65 -2.55
N GLU A 109 7.46 11.98 -1.34
CA GLU A 109 8.09 12.96 -0.45
C GLU A 109 9.53 12.61 -0.10
N ALA A 110 9.84 11.31 0.03
CA ALA A 110 11.20 10.86 0.28
C ALA A 110 12.20 11.26 -0.82
N LYS A 111 11.72 11.44 -2.06
CA LYS A 111 12.52 11.95 -3.18
C LYS A 111 12.32 13.44 -3.42
N CYS A 112 11.11 13.96 -3.22
CA CYS A 112 10.83 15.38 -3.45
C CYS A 112 11.32 16.28 -2.31
N GLY A 113 11.51 15.76 -1.11
CA GLY A 113 11.67 16.58 0.11
C GLY A 113 10.33 16.97 0.73
N ARG A 114 10.40 17.34 2.01
CA ARG A 114 9.27 17.77 2.82
C ARG A 114 9.74 18.74 3.91
N PRO A 115 9.66 20.07 3.67
CA PRO A 115 10.01 21.05 4.67
C PRO A 115 8.95 21.10 5.78
N LEU A 116 9.39 20.93 7.03
CA LEU A 116 8.57 20.89 8.26
C LEU A 116 8.91 22.02 9.26
N GLY A 117 9.99 22.77 9.04
CA GLY A 117 10.42 23.77 10.01
C GLY A 117 11.01 24.96 9.30
N LEU A 118 10.53 26.16 9.59
CA LEU A 118 11.03 27.39 8.98
C LEU A 118 11.31 28.44 10.05
N LYS A 119 12.51 29.05 9.96
CA LYS A 119 12.91 30.20 10.79
C LYS A 119 13.69 31.23 9.99
N SER A 120 13.32 32.50 10.14
CA SER A 120 14.14 33.60 9.63
C SER A 120 15.37 33.80 10.51
N GLY A 121 16.56 33.74 9.94
CA GLY A 121 17.81 34.15 10.58
C GLY A 121 17.98 35.66 10.57
N LYS A 122 18.82 36.16 11.49
CA LYS A 122 19.20 37.59 11.54
C LYS A 122 20.23 37.98 10.47
N ASP A 123 20.94 36.99 9.96
CA ASP A 123 21.92 37.12 8.88
C ASP A 123 21.27 37.28 7.49
N GLY A 124 19.94 37.38 7.43
CA GLY A 124 19.22 37.61 6.18
C GLY A 124 18.96 36.36 5.35
N TYR A 125 19.14 35.17 5.94
CA TYR A 125 18.78 33.88 5.33
C TYR A 125 17.56 33.25 6.01
N LEU A 126 16.91 32.33 5.29
CA LEU A 126 15.85 31.49 5.81
C LEU A 126 16.42 30.10 6.13
N TYR A 127 16.21 29.63 7.35
CA TYR A 127 16.64 28.32 7.79
C TYR A 127 15.47 27.35 7.74
N VAL A 128 15.73 26.16 7.23
CA VAL A 128 14.70 25.18 6.92
C VAL A 128 15.10 23.79 7.41
N ALA A 129 14.20 23.12 8.13
CA ALA A 129 14.31 21.70 8.43
C ALA A 129 13.46 20.92 7.42
N ASP A 130 14.11 20.04 6.66
CA ASP A 130 13.48 19.12 5.73
C ASP A 130 13.55 17.69 6.28
N ALA A 131 12.40 17.02 6.33
CA ALA A 131 12.22 15.69 6.91
C ALA A 131 13.10 14.61 6.25
N TYR A 132 13.48 14.79 4.98
CA TYR A 132 14.17 13.78 4.18
C TYR A 132 15.59 14.20 3.78
N TYR A 133 15.98 15.44 4.01
CA TYR A 133 17.30 15.92 3.59
C TYR A 133 18.12 16.60 4.69
N GLY A 134 17.50 17.02 5.80
CA GLY A 134 18.20 17.65 6.92
C GLY A 134 17.99 19.17 6.98
N LEU A 135 18.99 19.90 7.48
CA LEU A 135 18.89 21.35 7.66
C LEU A 135 19.49 22.13 6.49
N TYR A 136 18.75 23.10 6.00
CA TYR A 136 19.16 24.00 4.93
C TYR A 136 19.21 25.46 5.38
N LYS A 137 20.13 26.19 4.76
CA LYS A 137 20.16 27.65 4.71
C LYS A 137 19.75 28.10 3.32
N VAL A 138 18.77 28.98 3.21
CA VAL A 138 18.18 29.41 1.94
C VAL A 138 18.34 30.91 1.76
N ASN A 139 18.89 31.33 0.62
CA ASN A 139 18.86 32.70 0.17
C ASN A 139 17.53 32.94 -0.57
N THR A 140 16.64 33.69 0.07
CA THR A 140 15.29 33.95 -0.46
C THR A 140 15.26 34.88 -1.66
N THR A 141 16.36 35.57 -1.98
CA THR A 141 16.46 36.46 -3.15
C THR A 141 16.92 35.69 -4.38
N THR A 142 17.91 34.81 -4.25
CA THR A 142 18.45 34.04 -5.39
C THR A 142 17.80 32.67 -5.55
N GLY A 143 17.10 32.17 -4.53
CA GLY A 143 16.61 30.79 -4.47
C GLY A 143 17.70 29.76 -4.14
N ALA A 144 18.96 30.17 -4.00
CA ALA A 144 20.05 29.26 -3.68
C ALA A 144 19.89 28.68 -2.27
N SER A 145 20.12 27.38 -2.13
CA SER A 145 20.08 26.67 -0.85
C SER A 145 21.40 25.96 -0.58
N THR A 146 21.79 25.92 0.69
CA THR A 146 23.02 25.29 1.18
C THR A 146 22.65 24.32 2.29
N LEU A 147 23.05 23.06 2.13
CA LEU A 147 22.87 22.04 3.16
C LEU A 147 23.85 22.31 4.32
N LEU A 148 23.32 22.46 5.53
CA LEU A 148 24.10 22.66 6.76
C LEU A 148 24.33 21.34 7.50
N VAL A 149 23.27 20.55 7.65
CA VAL A 149 23.32 19.25 8.33
C VAL A 149 22.62 18.24 7.45
N SER A 150 23.36 17.26 6.94
CA SER A 150 22.79 16.15 6.19
C SER A 150 22.18 15.13 7.15
N LYS A 151 21.01 14.58 6.80
CA LYS A 151 20.43 13.44 7.53
C LYS A 151 21.31 12.17 7.49
N ASN A 152 22.23 12.06 6.52
CA ASN A 152 23.10 10.90 6.36
C ASN A 152 24.39 10.99 7.20
N VAL A 153 24.55 12.07 7.98
CA VAL A 153 25.69 12.22 8.89
C VAL A 153 25.24 11.84 10.29
N ALA A 154 25.86 10.80 10.83
CA ALA A 154 25.53 10.29 12.16
C ALA A 154 25.94 11.29 13.26
N ILE A 155 25.03 11.53 14.20
CA ILE A 155 25.24 12.37 15.38
C ILE A 155 25.14 11.48 16.61
N ASN A 156 26.27 11.31 17.31
CA ASN A 156 26.45 10.29 18.36
C ASN A 156 26.10 8.87 17.86
N GLY A 157 26.61 8.51 16.67
CA GLY A 157 26.44 7.17 16.10
C GLY A 157 25.10 6.90 15.43
N LYS A 158 24.21 7.90 15.31
CA LYS A 158 22.90 7.74 14.63
C LYS A 158 22.55 8.86 13.67
N GLU A 159 22.08 8.46 12.51
CA GLU A 159 21.52 9.34 11.49
C GLU A 159 20.16 9.90 11.95
N PRO A 160 19.93 11.20 11.75
CA PRO A 160 18.59 11.77 11.84
C PRO A 160 17.64 11.11 10.82
N ARG A 161 16.39 10.83 11.21
CA ARG A 161 15.38 10.31 10.25
C ARG A 161 14.21 11.25 10.06
N LEU A 162 13.93 12.15 11.00
CA LEU A 162 12.84 13.10 10.89
C LEU A 162 13.21 14.47 11.46
N PRO A 163 14.16 15.20 10.83
CA PRO A 163 14.36 16.62 11.10
C PRO A 163 13.04 17.37 10.93
N ASN A 164 12.61 18.07 11.97
CA ASN A 164 11.25 18.62 12.00
C ASN A 164 11.24 20.13 12.18
N SER A 165 11.70 20.64 13.31
CA SER A 165 11.65 22.06 13.64
C SER A 165 13.04 22.65 13.79
N VAL A 166 13.15 23.97 13.59
CA VAL A 166 14.40 24.72 13.69
C VAL A 166 14.17 26.11 14.28
N ASP A 167 15.07 26.54 15.15
CA ASP A 167 15.23 27.90 15.61
C ASP A 167 16.70 28.34 15.55
N VAL A 168 16.95 29.64 15.43
CA VAL A 168 18.29 30.20 15.23
C VAL A 168 18.52 31.33 16.22
N ALA A 169 19.60 31.21 16.99
CA ALA A 169 20.02 32.22 17.95
C ALA A 169 20.67 33.44 17.27
N LYS A 170 20.78 34.54 18.01
CA LYS A 170 21.39 35.80 17.58
C LYS A 170 22.84 35.63 17.12
N ASP A 171 23.58 34.69 17.70
CA ASP A 171 24.96 34.39 17.36
C ASP A 171 25.10 33.44 16.15
N GLY A 172 23.98 32.99 15.57
CA GLY A 172 23.96 32.05 14.45
C GLY A 172 23.94 30.57 14.84
N THR A 173 24.02 30.25 16.14
CA THR A 173 23.83 28.87 16.63
C THR A 173 22.43 28.39 16.29
N ILE A 174 22.32 27.16 15.78
CA ILE A 174 21.05 26.57 15.34
C ILE A 174 20.59 25.53 16.34
N TYR A 175 19.32 25.58 16.72
CA TYR A 175 18.67 24.57 17.56
C TYR A 175 17.59 23.89 16.75
N TRP A 176 17.54 22.56 16.77
CA TRP A 176 16.64 21.82 15.90
C TRP A 176 16.23 20.50 16.52
N THR A 177 15.13 19.94 16.04
CA THR A 177 14.57 18.69 16.53
C THR A 177 14.68 17.60 15.49
N ASP A 178 14.97 16.40 15.97
CA ASP A 178 14.81 15.17 15.23
C ASP A 178 13.70 14.37 15.91
N SER A 179 12.52 14.32 15.28
CA SER A 179 11.32 13.70 15.83
C SER A 179 11.39 12.17 15.84
N SER A 180 12.33 11.58 15.08
CA SER A 180 12.60 10.14 15.03
C SER A 180 13.95 9.83 14.44
N THR A 181 14.66 8.85 15.00
CA THR A 181 15.92 8.29 14.45
C THR A 181 15.73 6.96 13.72
N ASP A 182 14.51 6.42 13.71
CA ASP A 182 14.26 5.07 13.16
C ASP A 182 13.05 5.03 12.22
N ILE A 183 12.21 6.06 12.23
CA ILE A 183 10.91 6.12 11.56
C ILE A 183 10.85 7.38 10.71
N LEU A 184 10.53 7.26 9.43
CA LEU A 184 10.33 8.39 8.52
C LEU A 184 8.96 9.04 8.77
N LEU A 185 8.74 10.26 8.27
CA LEU A 185 7.46 10.98 8.42
C LEU A 185 6.25 10.12 8.03
N GLN A 186 6.36 9.41 6.90
CA GLN A 186 5.34 8.50 6.41
C GLN A 186 4.95 7.47 7.48
N ASP A 187 5.92 7.00 8.28
CA ASP A 187 5.79 5.95 9.30
C ASP A 187 5.42 6.50 10.69
N GLY A 188 5.11 7.79 10.80
CA GLY A 188 4.90 8.50 12.07
C GLY A 188 3.85 7.88 13.01
N LEU A 189 2.91 7.08 12.51
CA LEU A 189 1.97 6.33 13.36
C LEU A 189 2.69 5.37 14.31
N TYR A 190 3.75 4.69 13.86
CA TYR A 190 4.53 3.81 14.73
C TYR A 190 5.27 4.60 15.81
N ALA A 191 5.69 5.83 15.50
CA ALA A 191 6.36 6.71 16.45
C ALA A 191 5.43 7.18 17.58
N LEU A 192 4.11 7.16 17.37
CA LEU A 192 3.13 7.41 18.43
C LEU A 192 2.84 6.19 19.32
N LEU A 193 3.19 4.98 18.86
CA LEU A 193 2.98 3.74 19.60
C LEU A 193 4.22 3.26 20.34
N GLY A 194 5.43 3.52 19.85
CA GLY A 194 6.64 3.11 20.55
C GLY A 194 7.20 4.16 21.49
N ASP A 195 8.32 3.83 22.12
CA ASP A 195 8.92 4.73 23.11
C ASP A 195 9.88 5.73 22.51
N GLY A 196 9.84 6.96 23.00
CA GLY A 196 10.90 7.93 22.77
C GLY A 196 12.16 7.67 23.59
N SER A 197 12.09 6.86 24.65
CA SER A 197 13.18 6.66 25.61
C SER A 197 13.98 5.37 25.38
N GLY A 198 15.17 5.51 24.79
CA GLY A 198 16.16 4.42 24.80
C GLY A 198 16.73 4.14 26.19
N SER A 199 16.64 2.89 26.66
CA SER A 199 17.58 2.31 27.63
C SER A 199 17.69 0.80 27.43
N SER A 200 18.95 0.33 27.38
CA SER A 200 19.44 -0.99 26.97
C SER A 200 19.37 -2.10 28.02
N GLN A 201 19.25 -3.37 27.59
CA GLN A 201 20.24 -4.47 27.78
C GLN A 201 19.66 -5.82 27.29
N LEU A 202 20.51 -6.65 26.65
CA LEU A 202 20.29 -7.97 26.03
C LEU A 202 19.91 -8.01 24.54
N SER A 203 20.91 -8.03 23.65
CA SER A 203 20.73 -8.70 22.35
C SER A 203 21.98 -9.33 21.73
N HIS A 204 23.03 -9.60 22.52
CA HIS A 204 24.15 -10.41 22.01
C HIS A 204 23.84 -11.92 21.92
N LEU A 205 22.73 -12.40 22.51
CA LEU A 205 22.41 -13.83 22.54
C LEU A 205 21.34 -14.28 21.52
N ILE A 206 20.52 -13.37 21.00
CA ILE A 206 19.34 -13.72 20.18
C ILE A 206 19.69 -13.89 18.69
N THR A 207 20.80 -13.29 18.23
CA THR A 207 21.22 -13.32 16.82
C THR A 207 21.60 -14.72 16.32
N HIS A 208 21.99 -15.64 17.20
CA HIS A 208 22.35 -17.00 16.80
C HIS A 208 21.14 -17.96 16.69
N LEU A 209 20.02 -17.69 17.36
CA LEU A 209 18.84 -18.56 17.33
C LEU A 209 17.87 -18.23 16.19
N ALA A 210 17.82 -16.97 15.74
CA ALA A 210 16.92 -16.54 14.67
C ALA A 210 17.26 -17.17 13.30
N ASN A 211 18.54 -17.45 13.02
CA ASN A 211 18.96 -18.08 11.77
C ASN A 211 18.54 -19.56 11.65
N ALA A 212 18.33 -20.25 12.77
CA ALA A 212 17.92 -21.65 12.76
C ALA A 212 16.41 -21.84 12.51
N ALA A 213 15.58 -20.88 12.92
CA ALA A 213 14.12 -20.97 12.78
C ALA A 213 13.63 -20.67 11.35
N VAL A 214 14.32 -19.77 10.62
CA VAL A 214 14.00 -19.46 9.22
C VAL A 214 14.35 -20.62 8.27
N LEU A 215 15.34 -21.43 8.63
CA LEU A 215 15.76 -22.62 7.86
C LEU A 215 14.76 -23.80 7.94
N ILE A 216 13.85 -23.82 8.92
CA ILE A 216 12.89 -24.93 9.08
C ILE A 216 11.55 -24.64 8.37
N GLN A 217 11.31 -23.41 7.92
CA GLN A 217 9.99 -23.00 7.39
C GLN A 217 9.96 -22.74 5.87
N LEU A 218 11.05 -23.02 5.15
CA LEU A 218 11.11 -22.89 3.69
C LEU A 218 11.62 -24.18 3.02
N ARG A 219 10.76 -25.19 2.95
CA ARG A 219 10.89 -26.34 2.03
C ARG A 219 9.83 -26.32 0.90
N LEU A 220 9.31 -25.14 0.56
CA LEU A 220 8.33 -25.00 -0.52
C LEU A 220 8.54 -23.82 -1.47
N MET A 221 9.68 -23.13 -1.40
CA MET A 221 10.05 -22.10 -2.38
C MET A 221 11.55 -22.19 -2.68
N THR A 222 11.92 -23.15 -3.54
CA THR A 222 13.28 -23.27 -4.07
C THR A 222 13.24 -22.96 -5.55
N VAL A 223 13.26 -21.67 -5.93
CA VAL A 223 13.96 -21.09 -7.09
C VAL A 223 14.06 -19.59 -6.78
N ILE A 224 15.21 -18.97 -7.05
CA ILE A 224 15.56 -17.55 -6.80
C ILE A 224 16.06 -17.26 -5.37
N ALA A 225 17.19 -17.88 -5.01
CA ALA A 225 18.02 -17.40 -3.90
C ALA A 225 19.50 -17.37 -4.32
N GLU A 226 19.77 -16.65 -5.42
CA GLU A 226 21.11 -16.16 -5.78
C GLU A 226 20.94 -14.71 -6.26
N SER A 227 20.90 -13.73 -5.35
CA SER A 227 21.16 -12.30 -5.67
C SER A 227 21.06 -11.31 -4.50
N LEU A 228 20.71 -11.71 -3.27
CA LEU A 228 20.61 -10.74 -2.17
C LEU A 228 21.81 -10.81 -1.22
N ASP A 229 22.88 -10.13 -1.62
CA ASP A 229 23.99 -9.76 -0.76
C ASP A 229 23.54 -8.78 0.33
N SER A 230 23.91 -9.09 1.58
CA SER A 230 24.12 -8.17 2.71
C SER A 230 22.95 -7.30 3.21
N TYR A 231 22.09 -7.86 4.08
CA TYR A 231 21.37 -7.06 5.09
C TYR A 231 22.03 -7.24 6.45
N THR A 232 22.80 -6.23 6.86
CA THR A 232 23.40 -6.14 8.20
C THR A 232 22.31 -5.79 9.22
N PHE A 233 22.01 -6.73 10.13
CA PHE A 233 21.07 -6.54 11.23
C PHE A 233 21.68 -5.65 12.32
N TRP A 234 21.18 -4.41 12.46
CA TRP A 234 21.53 -3.53 13.57
C TRP A 234 20.34 -3.34 14.51
N ASN A 235 20.58 -3.51 15.81
CA ASN A 235 19.63 -3.17 16.86
C ASN A 235 19.24 -1.69 16.78
N VAL A 236 17.94 -1.43 16.75
CA VAL A 236 17.35 -0.11 16.56
C VAL A 236 17.04 0.49 17.95
N HIS A 237 17.34 1.77 18.16
CA HIS A 237 17.26 2.44 19.46
C HIS A 237 16.62 3.82 19.23
N LEU A 238 15.40 4.07 19.70
CA LEU A 238 14.77 5.37 19.49
C LEU A 238 15.49 6.45 20.29
N PHE A 239 15.99 7.48 19.60
CA PHE A 239 16.52 8.69 20.22
C PHE A 239 15.86 9.90 19.60
N LEU A 240 14.82 10.42 20.23
CA LEU A 240 14.18 11.67 19.81
C LEU A 240 14.94 12.80 20.51
N LYS A 241 15.42 13.78 19.74
CA LYS A 241 16.50 14.66 20.20
C LYS A 241 16.19 16.13 20.00
N LEU A 242 16.62 16.95 20.97
CA LEU A 242 16.92 18.36 20.76
C LEU A 242 18.42 18.48 20.48
N LEU A 243 18.75 19.05 19.34
CA LEU A 243 20.12 19.20 18.88
C LEU A 243 20.50 20.66 18.77
N LYS A 244 21.79 20.91 18.90
CA LYS A 244 22.45 22.19 18.67
C LYS A 244 23.48 22.02 17.58
N TYR A 245 23.45 22.87 16.57
CA TYR A 245 24.43 22.90 15.50
C TYR A 245 25.18 24.23 15.51
N ASN A 246 26.51 24.16 15.46
CA ASN A 246 27.38 25.31 15.35
C ASN A 246 27.86 25.43 13.89
N PRO A 247 27.46 26.48 13.15
CA PRO A 247 27.86 26.65 11.75
C PRO A 247 29.34 27.00 11.57
N VAL A 248 30.04 27.49 12.61
CA VAL A 248 31.46 27.83 12.55
C VAL A 248 32.33 26.58 12.61
N THR A 249 32.01 25.67 13.52
CA THR A 249 32.75 24.40 13.69
C THR A 249 32.19 23.28 12.83
N ASN A 250 31.01 23.47 12.23
CA ASN A 250 30.26 22.47 11.47
C ASN A 250 29.97 21.19 12.28
N THR A 251 29.60 21.34 13.55
CA THR A 251 29.36 20.23 14.47
C THR A 251 27.97 20.29 15.09
N SER A 252 27.32 19.13 15.19
CA SER A 252 26.06 18.94 15.92
C SER A 252 26.30 18.27 17.27
N GLU A 253 25.64 18.78 18.30
CA GLU A 253 25.65 18.32 19.69
C GLU A 253 24.23 17.96 20.12
N VAL A 254 24.06 16.89 20.91
CA VAL A 254 22.76 16.51 21.48
C VAL A 254 22.60 17.20 22.83
N LEU A 255 21.56 18.03 22.99
CA LEU A 255 21.27 18.72 24.26
C LEU A 255 20.27 17.95 25.12
N LEU A 256 19.23 17.41 24.47
CA LEU A 256 18.26 16.51 25.09
C LEU A 256 18.11 15.29 24.21
N ASP A 257 18.02 14.14 24.86
CA ASP A 257 17.62 12.87 24.27
C ASP A 257 16.35 12.35 24.95
N LYS A 258 15.83 11.26 24.39
CA LYS A 258 14.71 10.50 24.97
C LYS A 258 13.41 11.30 25.10
N LEU A 259 13.21 12.26 24.21
CA LEU A 259 11.98 13.04 24.11
C LEU A 259 10.86 12.17 23.53
N HIS A 260 9.59 12.54 23.73
CA HIS A 260 8.45 11.83 23.14
C HIS A 260 7.88 12.57 21.92
N PHE A 261 8.34 12.19 20.73
CA PHE A 261 8.05 12.82 19.43
C PHE A 261 8.40 14.32 19.46
N ALA A 262 9.71 14.60 19.47
CA ALA A 262 10.25 15.96 19.57
C ALA A 262 9.89 16.78 18.32
N ASN A 263 8.93 17.68 18.44
CA ASN A 263 8.30 18.34 17.30
C ASN A 263 8.81 19.79 17.19
N GLY A 264 8.10 20.77 17.77
CA GLY A 264 8.51 22.17 17.75
C GLY A 264 9.70 22.50 18.65
N VAL A 265 10.56 23.43 18.21
CA VAL A 265 11.62 24.03 19.03
C VAL A 265 11.55 25.56 18.98
N ILE A 266 11.81 26.22 20.11
CA ILE A 266 11.88 27.67 20.17
C ILE A 266 12.82 28.17 21.27
N LEU A 267 13.60 29.19 20.97
CA LEU A 267 14.43 29.92 21.93
C LEU A 267 13.59 30.93 22.72
N SER A 268 13.96 31.12 23.98
CA SER A 268 13.46 32.25 24.75
C SER A 268 13.91 33.59 24.12
N PRO A 269 13.20 34.70 24.35
CA PRO A 269 13.59 36.02 23.82
C PRO A 269 15.01 36.47 24.22
N LEU A 270 15.45 36.05 25.41
CA LEU A 270 16.77 36.35 25.97
C LEU A 270 17.84 35.29 25.61
N GLU A 271 17.43 34.20 24.96
CA GLU A 271 18.26 33.05 24.63
C GLU A 271 18.99 32.48 25.85
N ASP A 272 18.31 32.53 27.00
CA ASP A 272 18.75 31.94 28.25
C ASP A 272 18.24 30.49 28.41
N PHE A 273 17.21 30.10 27.66
CA PHE A 273 16.75 28.73 27.55
C PHE A 273 16.12 28.44 26.17
N VAL A 274 15.95 27.16 25.87
CA VAL A 274 15.24 26.64 24.70
C VAL A 274 14.12 25.71 25.16
N VAL A 275 12.99 25.74 24.47
CA VAL A 275 11.81 24.90 24.72
C VAL A 275 11.62 23.95 23.55
N VAL A 276 11.31 22.69 23.85
CA VAL A 276 10.94 21.66 22.89
C VAL A 276 9.55 21.12 23.21
N ALA A 277 8.73 20.91 22.18
CA ALA A 277 7.43 20.26 22.28
C ALA A 277 7.57 18.75 22.14
N GLU A 278 7.02 18.01 23.11
CA GLU A 278 6.92 16.55 23.07
C GLU A 278 5.47 16.17 22.74
N THR A 279 5.19 15.94 21.46
CA THR A 279 3.83 15.74 20.94
C THR A 279 3.14 14.56 21.61
N ALA A 280 3.79 13.39 21.67
CA ALA A 280 3.18 12.19 22.22
C ALA A 280 2.96 12.28 23.74
N ALA A 281 3.77 13.07 24.44
CA ALA A 281 3.66 13.29 25.88
C ALA A 281 2.75 14.45 26.30
N SER A 282 2.21 15.24 25.36
CA SER A 282 1.42 16.44 25.69
C SER A 282 2.11 17.43 26.64
N LYS A 283 3.42 17.65 26.46
CA LYS A 283 4.20 18.54 27.33
C LYS A 283 5.25 19.35 26.58
N LEU A 284 5.73 20.40 27.25
CA LEU A 284 6.85 21.22 26.82
C LEU A 284 8.01 21.04 27.81
N GLN A 285 9.18 20.69 27.29
CA GLN A 285 10.41 20.58 28.08
C GLN A 285 11.32 21.77 27.81
N ARG A 286 11.97 22.29 28.86
CA ARG A 286 12.91 23.40 28.76
C ARG A 286 14.32 22.93 29.09
N TYR A 287 15.29 23.43 28.33
CA TYR A 287 16.72 23.27 28.57
C TYR A 287 17.38 24.64 28.73
N TYR A 288 18.14 24.82 29.81
CA TYR A 288 18.77 26.10 30.15
C TYR A 288 20.11 26.27 29.42
N LEU A 289 20.25 27.37 28.69
CA LEU A 289 21.43 27.72 27.90
C LEU A 289 22.39 28.64 28.66
N LYS A 290 21.87 29.43 29.61
CA LYS A 290 22.62 30.42 30.40
C LYS A 290 22.23 30.37 31.88
N GLY A 291 22.97 31.10 32.71
CA GLY A 291 22.71 31.23 34.14
C GLY A 291 23.12 30.00 34.97
N PRO A 292 22.75 29.97 36.26
CA PRO A 292 23.20 28.93 37.20
C PRO A 292 22.67 27.53 36.89
N LYS A 293 21.56 27.43 36.15
CA LYS A 293 20.96 26.16 35.69
C LYS A 293 21.47 25.71 34.32
N LYS A 294 22.45 26.40 33.72
CA LYS A 294 22.97 26.05 32.40
C LYS A 294 23.29 24.55 32.30
N GLY A 295 22.78 23.91 31.25
CA GLY A 295 22.94 22.47 31.02
C GLY A 295 21.88 21.59 31.68
N GLN A 296 21.06 22.15 32.57
CA GLN A 296 19.95 21.43 33.20
C GLN A 296 18.67 21.52 32.38
N LYS A 297 17.70 20.66 32.70
CA LYS A 297 16.37 20.62 32.09
C LYS A 297 15.27 20.54 33.14
N ASP A 298 14.10 21.08 32.82
CA ASP A 298 12.88 20.92 33.60
C ASP A 298 11.64 20.85 32.69
N ILE A 299 10.49 20.53 33.28
CA ILE A 299 9.21 20.59 32.58
C ILE A 299 8.76 22.06 32.57
N PHE A 300 8.62 22.63 31.37
CA PHE A 300 8.16 24.00 31.20
C PHE A 300 6.65 24.11 31.39
N LEU A 301 5.92 23.17 30.79
CA LEU A 301 4.47 23.04 30.92
C LEU A 301 4.10 21.57 30.69
N ASP A 302 3.33 21.00 31.62
CA ASP A 302 2.87 19.62 31.52
C ASP A 302 1.35 19.56 31.31
N GLY A 303 0.85 18.40 30.90
CA GLY A 303 -0.59 18.14 30.89
C GLY A 303 -1.34 19.01 29.89
N LEU A 304 -0.74 19.40 28.76
CA LEU A 304 -1.42 20.22 27.75
C LEU A 304 -2.75 19.57 27.31
N PRO A 305 -3.83 20.33 27.09
CA PRO A 305 -5.13 19.81 26.64
C PRO A 305 -5.14 19.48 25.15
N GLY A 306 -4.00 18.97 24.65
CA GLY A 306 -3.82 18.52 23.28
C GLY A 306 -2.40 18.06 23.01
N LEU A 307 -2.15 17.62 21.78
CA LEU A 307 -0.82 17.24 21.32
C LEU A 307 -0.10 18.48 20.76
N PRO A 308 1.00 18.95 21.37
CA PRO A 308 1.71 20.14 20.90
C PRO A 308 2.50 19.88 19.62
N ASP A 309 2.64 20.92 18.81
CA ASP A 309 3.40 20.90 17.56
C ASP A 309 4.35 22.12 17.47
N ASN A 310 4.68 22.56 16.27
CA ASN A 310 5.62 23.63 15.95
C ASN A 310 5.34 24.94 16.71
N LEU A 311 6.28 25.31 17.59
CA LEU A 311 6.18 26.47 18.47
C LEU A 311 6.50 27.76 17.70
N LYS A 312 5.78 28.84 18.00
CA LYS A 312 6.05 30.18 17.41
C LYS A 312 6.06 31.26 18.49
N SER A 313 6.85 32.31 18.29
CA SER A 313 6.85 33.47 19.19
C SER A 313 5.55 34.25 19.01
N ASN A 314 5.00 34.76 20.11
CA ASN A 314 3.87 35.69 20.07
C ASN A 314 4.29 37.16 19.90
N GLY A 315 5.59 37.45 19.71
CA GLY A 315 6.16 38.79 19.58
C GLY A 315 6.20 39.62 20.87
N ARG A 316 5.62 39.12 21.97
CA ARG A 316 5.45 39.81 23.26
C ARG A 316 6.12 39.06 24.41
N GLY A 317 7.12 38.23 24.09
CA GLY A 317 7.89 37.45 25.06
C GLY A 317 7.31 36.08 25.44
N GLY A 318 6.14 35.70 24.90
CA GLY A 318 5.56 34.37 25.05
C GLY A 318 5.53 33.56 23.76
N PHE A 319 4.85 32.41 23.81
CA PHE A 319 4.80 31.44 22.72
C PHE A 319 3.36 31.08 22.36
N TYR A 320 3.12 30.86 21.08
CA TYR A 320 1.97 30.12 20.58
C TYR A 320 2.33 28.63 20.51
N VAL A 321 1.47 27.81 21.09
CA VAL A 321 1.58 26.35 21.12
C VAL A 321 0.37 25.79 20.37
N PRO A 322 0.51 25.40 19.09
CA PRO A 322 -0.58 24.75 18.39
C PRO A 322 -0.83 23.36 18.98
N LEU A 323 -2.11 23.00 19.10
CA LEU A 323 -2.55 21.68 19.57
C LEU A 323 -3.26 20.97 18.41
N ILE A 324 -2.61 19.97 17.80
CA ILE A 324 -3.10 19.34 16.55
C ILE A 324 -4.29 18.40 16.78
N VAL A 325 -4.38 17.84 17.98
CA VAL A 325 -5.49 17.02 18.44
C VAL A 325 -5.77 17.46 19.87
N GLY A 326 -6.98 17.97 20.11
CA GLY A 326 -7.44 18.32 21.45
C GLY A 326 -7.63 17.08 22.31
N ARG A 327 -7.42 17.21 23.61
CA ARG A 327 -7.79 16.19 24.59
C ARG A 327 -8.38 16.85 25.83
N ASP A 328 -9.34 16.17 26.44
CA ASP A 328 -9.90 16.52 27.73
C ASP A 328 -10.03 15.25 28.59
N MET A 329 -10.66 15.37 29.75
CA MET A 329 -10.80 14.26 30.70
C MET A 329 -11.65 13.10 30.15
N ASP A 330 -12.58 13.38 29.21
CA ASP A 330 -13.52 12.41 28.65
C ASP A 330 -13.06 11.89 27.27
N HIS A 331 -12.22 12.66 26.59
CA HIS A 331 -11.72 12.41 25.24
C HIS A 331 -10.18 12.44 25.23
N SER A 332 -9.58 11.30 25.54
CA SER A 332 -8.13 11.09 25.43
C SER A 332 -7.74 10.47 24.09
N VAL A 333 -6.50 10.71 23.66
CA VAL A 333 -5.95 10.15 22.43
C VAL A 333 -5.61 8.67 22.66
N LEU A 334 -6.02 7.79 21.74
CA LEU A 334 -5.83 6.34 21.85
C LEU A 334 -4.36 5.96 22.15
N SER A 335 -3.39 6.62 21.52
CA SER A 335 -1.97 6.36 21.78
C SER A 335 -1.57 6.62 23.23
N GLN A 336 -2.15 7.63 23.88
CA GLN A 336 -1.90 7.96 25.28
C GLN A 336 -2.62 7.00 26.23
N GLN A 337 -3.82 6.54 25.88
CA GLN A 337 -4.54 5.50 26.64
C GLN A 337 -3.76 4.18 26.66
N LEU A 338 -3.08 3.86 25.55
CA LEU A 338 -2.25 2.67 25.43
C LEU A 338 -0.85 2.84 26.04
N ALA A 339 -0.45 4.05 26.43
CA ALA A 339 0.89 4.35 26.95
C ALA A 339 1.27 3.49 28.18
N PRO A 340 0.37 3.22 29.15
CA PRO A 340 0.65 2.32 30.28
C PRO A 340 0.76 0.84 29.91
N TYR A 341 0.36 0.43 28.69
CA TYR A 341 0.25 -0.96 28.27
C TYR A 341 1.27 -1.30 27.16
N PRO A 342 2.57 -1.45 27.49
CA PRO A 342 3.62 -1.66 26.49
C PRO A 342 3.40 -2.92 25.64
N THR A 343 2.94 -4.01 26.25
CA THR A 343 2.66 -5.28 25.55
C THR A 343 1.57 -5.13 24.49
N VAL A 344 0.52 -4.35 24.78
CA VAL A 344 -0.57 -4.09 23.84
C VAL A 344 -0.10 -3.20 22.69
N ARG A 345 0.65 -2.12 22.99
CA ARG A 345 1.26 -1.26 21.96
C ARG A 345 2.17 -2.05 21.04
N LYS A 346 3.01 -2.93 21.59
CA LYS A 346 3.89 -3.82 20.83
C LYS A 346 3.11 -4.76 19.93
N PHE A 347 2.06 -5.41 20.44
CA PHE A 347 1.19 -6.26 19.63
C PHE A 347 0.59 -5.49 18.45
N LEU A 348 -0.02 -4.33 18.71
CA LEU A 348 -0.67 -3.51 17.69
C LEU A 348 0.33 -3.02 16.63
N ALA A 349 1.50 -2.53 17.05
CA ALA A 349 2.55 -2.10 16.14
C ALA A 349 3.03 -3.25 15.24
N ARG A 350 3.17 -4.45 15.79
CA ARG A 350 3.56 -5.65 15.01
C ARG A 350 2.48 -6.15 14.08
N VAL A 351 1.20 -6.12 14.49
CA VAL A 351 0.08 -6.44 13.60
C VAL A 351 0.05 -5.49 12.41
N LEU A 352 0.19 -4.19 12.65
CA LEU A 352 0.25 -3.18 11.60
C LEU A 352 1.43 -3.43 10.66
N ALA A 353 2.63 -3.70 11.20
CA ALA A 353 3.81 -4.00 10.40
C ALA A 353 3.68 -5.29 9.58
N LEU A 354 3.06 -6.34 10.12
CA LEU A 354 2.81 -7.59 9.40
C LEU A 354 1.82 -7.41 8.24
N ILE A 355 0.76 -6.62 8.46
CA ILE A 355 -0.17 -6.24 7.39
C ILE A 355 0.58 -5.47 6.30
N GLU A 356 1.41 -4.50 6.68
CA GLU A 356 2.21 -3.70 5.73
C GLU A 356 3.19 -4.57 4.92
N LEU A 357 3.93 -5.46 5.58
CA LEU A 357 4.84 -6.41 4.93
C LEU A 357 4.11 -7.30 3.92
N SER A 358 2.89 -7.75 4.25
CA SER A 358 2.11 -8.57 3.31
C SER A 358 1.80 -7.80 2.02
N PHE A 359 1.45 -6.51 2.11
CA PHE A 359 1.24 -5.68 0.93
C PHE A 359 2.54 -5.41 0.15
N GLN A 360 3.66 -5.18 0.85
CA GLN A 360 4.98 -5.01 0.22
C GLN A 360 5.41 -6.24 -0.59
N GLN A 361 5.16 -7.45 -0.07
CA GLN A 361 5.44 -8.68 -0.82
C GLN A 361 4.55 -8.81 -2.06
N VAL A 362 3.26 -8.47 -1.96
CA VAL A 362 2.36 -8.52 -3.11
C VAL A 362 2.79 -7.53 -4.19
N GLU A 363 3.22 -6.31 -3.84
CA GLU A 363 3.76 -5.34 -4.80
C GLU A 363 5.06 -5.81 -5.45
N ALA A 364 5.96 -6.43 -4.69
CA ALA A 364 7.22 -6.96 -5.24
C ALA A 364 6.97 -8.05 -6.29
N LEU A 365 5.91 -8.85 -6.11
CA LEU A 365 5.54 -9.93 -7.02
C LEU A 365 4.68 -9.44 -8.20
N VAL A 366 3.74 -8.53 -7.94
CA VAL A 366 2.81 -7.99 -8.94
C VAL A 366 2.66 -6.48 -8.73
N PRO A 367 3.60 -5.67 -9.25
CA PRO A 367 3.52 -4.23 -9.13
C PRO A 367 2.24 -3.74 -9.81
N ASN A 368 1.29 -3.22 -9.03
CA ASN A 368 0.05 -2.71 -9.59
C ASN A 368 -0.45 -1.50 -8.80
N TYR A 369 -1.30 -0.70 -9.46
CA TYR A 369 -1.85 0.52 -8.86
C TYR A 369 -2.53 0.29 -7.51
N TYR A 370 -3.22 -0.85 -7.33
CA TYR A 370 -3.95 -1.15 -6.10
C TYR A 370 -3.03 -1.57 -4.96
N THR A 371 -1.96 -2.32 -5.24
CA THR A 371 -0.96 -2.74 -4.25
C THR A 371 -0.05 -1.58 -3.88
N GLN A 372 0.34 -0.71 -4.81
CA GLN A 372 0.99 0.57 -4.48
C GLN A 372 0.11 1.43 -3.58
N ARG A 373 -1.19 1.51 -3.89
CA ARG A 373 -2.19 2.22 -3.10
C ARG A 373 -2.49 1.55 -1.74
N ALA A 374 -2.33 0.24 -1.61
CA ALA A 374 -2.52 -0.53 -0.38
C ALA A 374 -1.25 -0.60 0.49
N ILE A 375 -0.05 -0.46 -0.07
CA ILE A 375 1.17 -0.14 0.69
C ILE A 375 1.08 1.32 1.17
N HIS A 376 0.54 2.20 0.33
CA HIS A 376 0.19 3.58 0.69
C HIS A 376 -1.20 3.69 1.36
N TRP A 377 -1.71 2.63 2.02
CA TRP A 377 -3.01 2.64 2.73
C TRP A 377 -3.12 3.69 3.85
N ARG A 378 -2.04 4.44 4.09
CA ARG A 378 -1.92 5.67 4.88
C ARG A 378 -2.73 6.87 4.41
N THR A 379 -3.76 6.68 3.60
CA THR A 379 -4.29 7.78 2.83
C THR A 379 -5.78 8.00 3.01
N LEU A 380 -6.19 8.31 4.24
CA LEU A 380 -7.12 9.44 4.39
C LEU A 380 -6.58 10.67 3.64
N ILE A 381 -5.26 10.83 3.60
CA ILE A 381 -4.52 11.84 2.83
C ILE A 381 -4.73 11.64 1.31
N ALA A 382 -4.27 10.57 0.64
CA ALA A 382 -4.53 10.33 -0.80
C ALA A 382 -6.02 10.19 -1.19
N ARG A 383 -6.90 9.65 -0.34
CA ARG A 383 -8.36 9.69 -0.61
C ARG A 383 -8.88 11.12 -0.55
N ARG A 384 -8.50 11.91 0.46
CA ARG A 384 -8.79 13.36 0.54
C ARG A 384 -8.19 14.10 -0.64
N ILE A 385 -7.01 13.72 -1.10
CA ILE A 385 -6.31 14.34 -2.23
C ILE A 385 -6.97 14.02 -3.55
N ILE A 386 -7.35 12.78 -3.83
CA ILE A 386 -8.08 12.41 -5.06
C ILE A 386 -9.41 13.17 -5.08
N CYS A 387 -10.14 13.17 -3.97
CA CYS A 387 -11.36 13.95 -3.84
C CYS A 387 -11.12 15.47 -3.99
N GLN A 388 -10.03 15.99 -3.43
CA GLN A 388 -9.68 17.41 -3.54
C GLN A 388 -9.17 17.81 -4.93
N GLN A 389 -8.49 16.92 -5.64
CA GLN A 389 -7.99 17.15 -7.00
C GLN A 389 -9.15 17.11 -7.99
N ILE A 390 -10.06 16.13 -7.85
CA ILE A 390 -11.31 16.09 -8.59
C ILE A 390 -12.14 17.35 -8.30
N ALA A 391 -12.21 17.79 -7.04
CA ALA A 391 -12.91 19.02 -6.68
C ALA A 391 -12.22 20.29 -7.25
N SER A 392 -10.89 20.35 -7.31
CA SER A 392 -10.17 21.50 -7.87
C SER A 392 -10.34 21.64 -9.38
N PHE A 393 -10.61 20.54 -10.09
CA PHE A 393 -10.99 20.57 -11.50
C PHE A 393 -12.50 20.71 -11.72
N GLY A 394 -13.30 20.94 -10.68
CA GLY A 394 -14.76 21.12 -10.81
C GLY A 394 -15.55 19.82 -11.01
N GLY A 395 -14.96 18.66 -10.71
CA GLY A 395 -15.57 17.34 -10.88
C GLY A 395 -14.79 16.45 -11.84
N VAL A 396 -15.21 15.19 -11.96
CA VAL A 396 -14.53 14.20 -12.81
C VAL A 396 -14.71 14.51 -14.30
N THR A 397 -15.76 15.26 -14.64
CA THR A 397 -16.14 15.61 -16.02
C THR A 397 -15.30 16.73 -16.63
N ASN A 398 -14.66 17.57 -15.81
CA ASN A 398 -13.85 18.71 -16.27
C ASN A 398 -12.34 18.44 -16.23
N ILE A 399 -11.93 17.18 -16.05
CA ILE A 399 -10.52 16.80 -16.11
C ILE A 399 -10.12 16.70 -17.58
N GLU A 400 -9.32 17.67 -18.04
CA GLU A 400 -8.82 17.69 -19.41
C GLU A 400 -7.86 16.50 -19.62
N ILE A 401 -8.31 15.49 -20.37
CA ILE A 401 -7.52 14.29 -20.62
C ILE A 401 -6.47 14.63 -21.67
N ALA A 402 -5.20 14.66 -21.26
CA ALA A 402 -4.07 14.90 -22.16
C ALA A 402 -4.10 13.93 -23.36
N LYS A 403 -3.85 14.45 -24.57
CA LYS A 403 -3.85 13.64 -25.82
C LYS A 403 -2.97 12.40 -25.72
N ASP A 404 -1.83 12.50 -25.04
CA ASP A 404 -0.88 11.40 -24.84
C ASP A 404 -1.49 10.26 -24.02
N MET A 405 -2.36 10.60 -23.06
CA MET A 405 -3.06 9.62 -22.22
C MET A 405 -4.14 8.91 -23.03
N VAL A 406 -4.87 9.64 -23.89
CA VAL A 406 -5.84 9.05 -24.84
C VAL A 406 -5.12 8.10 -25.81
N ILE A 407 -3.97 8.51 -26.35
CA ILE A 407 -3.16 7.69 -27.26
C ILE A 407 -2.65 6.44 -26.54
N SER A 408 -2.18 6.56 -25.30
CA SER A 408 -1.73 5.43 -24.49
C SER A 408 -2.85 4.43 -24.20
N VAL A 409 -4.05 4.92 -23.82
CA VAL A 409 -5.21 4.07 -23.57
C VAL A 409 -5.70 3.41 -24.87
N ALA A 410 -5.72 4.14 -25.99
CA ALA A 410 -6.06 3.57 -27.30
C ALA A 410 -5.07 2.47 -27.71
N GLY A 411 -3.77 2.69 -27.52
CA GLY A 411 -2.73 1.69 -27.79
C GLY A 411 -2.83 0.46 -26.88
N ALA A 412 -3.12 0.65 -25.58
CA ALA A 412 -3.33 -0.45 -24.65
C ALA A 412 -4.58 -1.27 -25.03
N ARG A 413 -5.68 -0.60 -25.40
CA ARG A 413 -6.89 -1.25 -25.88
C ARG A 413 -6.63 -2.04 -27.17
N GLN A 414 -5.87 -1.49 -28.11
CA GLN A 414 -5.53 -2.17 -29.35
C GLN A 414 -4.66 -3.41 -29.09
N LYS A 415 -3.66 -3.32 -28.21
CA LYS A 415 -2.85 -4.48 -27.78
C LYS A 415 -3.71 -5.56 -27.12
N TRP A 416 -4.65 -5.17 -26.26
CA TRP A 416 -5.58 -6.11 -25.63
C TRP A 416 -6.49 -6.79 -26.64
N GLN A 417 -7.03 -6.05 -27.62
CA GLN A 417 -7.81 -6.61 -28.72
C GLN A 417 -6.98 -7.58 -29.58
N SER A 418 -5.74 -7.21 -29.91
CA SER A 418 -4.82 -8.09 -30.63
C SER A 418 -4.42 -9.34 -29.84
N TYR A 419 -4.42 -9.30 -28.51
CA TYR A 419 -4.21 -10.46 -27.65
C TYR A 419 -5.45 -11.36 -27.56
N LEU A 420 -6.65 -10.79 -27.58
CA LEU A 420 -7.90 -11.55 -27.51
C LEU A 420 -8.20 -12.31 -28.81
N GLU A 421 -7.88 -11.75 -29.98
CA GLU A 421 -8.21 -12.36 -31.28
C GLU A 421 -7.60 -13.76 -31.54
N PRO A 422 -6.31 -14.02 -31.24
CA PRO A 422 -5.75 -15.37 -31.33
C PRO A 422 -6.38 -16.33 -30.32
N ASN A 423 -6.67 -15.87 -29.10
CA ASN A 423 -7.27 -16.71 -28.06
C ASN A 423 -8.70 -17.10 -28.44
N ARG A 424 -9.50 -16.16 -28.96
CA ARG A 424 -10.85 -16.41 -29.44
C ARG A 424 -10.87 -17.38 -30.62
N ARG A 425 -9.95 -17.20 -31.59
CA ARG A 425 -9.77 -18.16 -32.70
C ARG A 425 -9.29 -19.53 -32.22
N GLY A 426 -8.41 -19.58 -31.22
CA GLY A 426 -7.94 -20.80 -30.59
C GLY A 426 -9.06 -21.57 -29.91
N GLU A 427 -9.90 -20.90 -29.14
CA GLU A 427 -11.08 -21.47 -28.48
C GLU A 427 -12.12 -21.97 -29.49
N GLU A 428 -12.42 -21.20 -30.54
CA GLU A 428 -13.33 -21.63 -31.62
C GLU A 428 -12.79 -22.86 -32.36
N THR A 429 -11.49 -22.90 -32.63
CA THR A 429 -10.84 -24.04 -33.31
C THR A 429 -10.80 -25.27 -32.40
N ALA A 430 -10.51 -25.10 -31.10
CA ALA A 430 -10.53 -26.18 -30.13
C ALA A 430 -11.95 -26.74 -29.95
N GLN A 431 -12.97 -25.88 -29.91
CA GLN A 431 -14.36 -26.31 -29.80
C GLN A 431 -14.84 -27.04 -31.06
N LYS A 432 -14.46 -26.58 -32.26
CA LYS A 432 -14.74 -27.28 -33.52
C LYS A 432 -14.03 -28.64 -33.58
N ASN A 433 -12.77 -28.71 -33.18
CA ASN A 433 -12.00 -29.96 -33.15
C ASN A 433 -12.53 -30.96 -32.11
N SER A 434 -12.94 -30.48 -30.93
CA SER A 434 -13.56 -31.33 -29.90
C SER A 434 -14.89 -31.92 -30.38
N LYS A 435 -15.74 -31.12 -31.03
CA LYS A 435 -17.01 -31.61 -31.61
C LYS A 435 -16.78 -32.61 -32.74
N ARG A 436 -15.78 -32.37 -33.59
CA ARG A 436 -15.41 -33.32 -34.65
C ARG A 436 -14.91 -34.65 -34.06
N LYS A 437 -14.09 -34.57 -33.02
CA LYS A 437 -13.56 -35.76 -32.33
C LYS A 437 -14.68 -36.59 -31.70
N SER A 438 -15.59 -35.96 -30.95
CA SER A 438 -16.71 -36.67 -30.32
C SER A 438 -17.63 -37.34 -31.35
N PHE A 439 -17.90 -36.67 -32.48
CA PHE A 439 -18.74 -37.24 -33.55
C PHE A 439 -18.04 -38.40 -34.27
N THR A 440 -16.72 -38.36 -34.40
CA THR A 440 -15.93 -39.45 -35.00
C THR A 440 -15.90 -40.67 -34.09
N GLU A 441 -15.71 -40.46 -32.77
CA GLU A 441 -15.73 -41.52 -31.76
C GLU A 441 -17.11 -42.22 -31.71
N GLU A 442 -18.22 -41.47 -31.80
CA GLU A 442 -19.57 -42.01 -31.83
C GLU A 442 -19.85 -42.86 -33.09
N ILE A 443 -19.37 -42.41 -34.26
CA ILE A 443 -19.47 -43.19 -35.51
C ILE A 443 -18.66 -44.48 -35.43
N ASP A 444 -17.46 -44.44 -34.88
CA ASP A 444 -16.60 -45.62 -34.76
C ASP A 444 -17.21 -46.65 -33.79
N GLU A 445 -17.84 -46.19 -32.71
CA GLU A 445 -18.58 -47.05 -31.77
C GLU A 445 -19.78 -47.72 -32.46
N LEU A 446 -20.57 -46.97 -33.23
CA LEU A 446 -21.70 -47.51 -34.00
C LEU A 446 -21.23 -48.54 -35.06
N LYS A 447 -20.10 -48.30 -35.73
CA LYS A 447 -19.51 -49.25 -36.67
C LYS A 447 -19.05 -50.53 -35.99
N ALA A 448 -18.39 -50.44 -34.83
CA ALA A 448 -17.98 -51.60 -34.06
C ALA A 448 -19.19 -52.42 -33.59
N LYS A 449 -20.24 -51.75 -33.11
CA LYS A 449 -21.50 -52.39 -32.69
C LYS A 449 -22.22 -53.08 -33.86
N LYS A 450 -22.25 -52.43 -35.03
CA LYS A 450 -22.76 -53.04 -36.27
C LYS A 450 -21.99 -54.31 -36.62
N GLN A 451 -20.67 -54.28 -36.59
CA GLN A 451 -19.84 -55.44 -36.93
C GLN A 451 -20.09 -56.61 -35.97
N GLY A 452 -20.20 -56.34 -34.66
CA GLY A 452 -20.54 -57.36 -33.67
C GLY A 452 -21.93 -57.97 -33.89
N LEU A 453 -22.96 -57.13 -34.08
CA LEU A 453 -24.32 -57.60 -34.35
C LEU A 453 -24.44 -58.37 -35.67
N GLN A 454 -23.72 -57.97 -36.71
CA GLN A 454 -23.67 -58.69 -37.98
C GLN A 454 -23.07 -60.09 -37.79
N ALA A 455 -21.95 -60.20 -37.07
CA ALA A 455 -21.33 -61.50 -36.80
C ALA A 455 -22.25 -62.44 -35.99
N ASP A 456 -22.99 -61.88 -35.03
CA ASP A 456 -24.01 -62.60 -34.26
C ASP A 456 -25.16 -63.10 -35.16
N VAL A 457 -25.70 -62.24 -36.02
CA VAL A 457 -26.77 -62.60 -36.95
C VAL A 457 -26.30 -63.68 -37.92
N ASP A 458 -25.09 -63.57 -38.47
CA ASP A 458 -24.52 -64.56 -39.37
C ASP A 458 -24.33 -65.92 -38.68
N THR A 459 -23.91 -65.91 -37.41
CA THR A 459 -23.72 -67.13 -36.61
C THR A 459 -25.06 -67.80 -36.28
N LEU A 460 -26.07 -67.02 -35.91
CA LEU A 460 -27.43 -67.51 -35.65
C LEU A 460 -28.08 -68.08 -36.91
N THR A 461 -27.87 -67.43 -38.05
CA THR A 461 -28.37 -67.88 -39.35
C THR A 461 -27.71 -69.20 -39.76
N LYS A 462 -26.37 -69.30 -39.69
CA LYS A 462 -25.65 -70.55 -39.98
C LYS A 462 -26.08 -71.70 -39.05
N SER A 463 -26.34 -71.38 -37.79
CA SER A 463 -26.82 -72.37 -36.82
C SER A 463 -28.24 -72.84 -37.14
N ALA A 464 -29.12 -71.93 -37.57
CA ALA A 464 -30.47 -72.27 -38.04
C ALA A 464 -30.43 -73.12 -39.32
N ASP A 465 -29.58 -72.77 -40.29
CA ASP A 465 -29.47 -73.52 -41.55
C ASP A 465 -28.93 -74.94 -41.31
N ARG A 466 -27.94 -75.12 -40.42
CA ARG A 466 -27.47 -76.45 -39.99
C ARG A 466 -28.58 -77.29 -39.33
N LEU A 467 -29.40 -76.67 -38.48
CA LEU A 467 -30.52 -77.34 -37.84
C LEU A 467 -31.63 -77.71 -38.84
N SER A 468 -31.82 -76.89 -39.88
CA SER A 468 -32.73 -77.20 -41.00
C SER A 468 -32.22 -78.39 -41.82
N GLU A 469 -30.94 -78.43 -42.18
CA GLU A 469 -30.33 -79.55 -42.91
C GLU A 469 -30.39 -80.86 -42.11
N GLN A 470 -30.18 -80.79 -40.79
CA GLN A 470 -30.36 -81.92 -39.88
C GLN A 470 -31.82 -82.37 -39.79
N ALA A 471 -32.80 -81.46 -39.88
CA ALA A 471 -34.22 -81.80 -39.90
C ALA A 471 -34.61 -82.54 -41.19
N GLU A 472 -34.08 -82.09 -42.34
CA GLU A 472 -34.33 -82.73 -43.64
C GLU A 472 -33.76 -84.15 -43.71
N THR A 473 -32.58 -84.37 -43.14
CA THR A 473 -31.92 -85.69 -43.13
C THR A 473 -32.54 -86.68 -42.13
N THR A 474 -33.03 -86.20 -40.98
CA THR A 474 -33.53 -87.08 -39.89
C THR A 474 -35.06 -87.20 -39.83
N GLY A 475 -35.80 -86.34 -40.53
CA GLY A 475 -37.27 -86.30 -40.49
C GLY A 475 -37.86 -85.83 -39.15
N ASN A 476 -37.05 -85.30 -38.23
CA ASN A 476 -37.50 -84.92 -36.89
C ASN A 476 -37.96 -83.45 -36.81
N LEU A 477 -39.27 -83.26 -36.65
CA LEU A 477 -39.95 -81.97 -36.54
C LEU A 477 -39.46 -81.08 -35.38
N THR A 478 -38.79 -81.64 -34.37
CA THR A 478 -38.23 -80.87 -33.24
C THR A 478 -37.10 -79.93 -33.71
N PHE A 479 -36.31 -80.35 -34.70
CA PHE A 479 -35.24 -79.52 -35.26
C PHE A 479 -35.77 -78.37 -36.11
N VAL A 480 -36.93 -78.54 -36.76
CA VAL A 480 -37.62 -77.47 -37.49
C VAL A 480 -38.07 -76.37 -36.52
N SER A 481 -38.65 -76.74 -35.38
CA SER A 481 -39.06 -75.77 -34.35
C SER A 481 -37.87 -74.99 -33.78
N LYS A 482 -36.74 -75.67 -33.51
CA LYS A 482 -35.49 -75.01 -33.05
C LYS A 482 -34.87 -74.12 -34.12
N SER A 483 -34.79 -74.56 -35.37
CA SER A 483 -34.30 -73.72 -36.49
C SER A 483 -35.14 -72.44 -36.61
N ASN A 484 -36.47 -72.57 -36.54
CA ASN A 484 -37.37 -71.42 -36.54
C ASN A 484 -37.16 -70.50 -35.33
N SER A 485 -36.87 -71.04 -34.13
CA SER A 485 -36.59 -70.20 -32.96
C SER A 485 -35.31 -69.37 -33.10
N PHE A 486 -34.28 -69.91 -33.77
CA PHE A 486 -33.05 -69.17 -34.11
C PHE A 486 -33.25 -68.15 -35.23
N ARG A 487 -34.11 -68.45 -36.22
CA ARG A 487 -34.53 -67.49 -37.27
C ARG A 487 -35.41 -66.35 -36.75
N THR A 488 -36.15 -66.57 -35.65
CA THR A 488 -36.95 -65.53 -34.97
C THR A 488 -36.16 -64.58 -34.08
N ALA A 489 -34.83 -64.53 -34.19
CA ALA A 489 -33.99 -63.47 -33.59
C ALA A 489 -34.22 -62.08 -34.25
N ARG A 490 -35.50 -61.70 -34.41
CA ARG A 490 -36.00 -60.43 -34.97
C ARG A 490 -35.45 -59.22 -34.25
N GLU A 491 -35.15 -59.35 -32.97
CA GLU A 491 -34.61 -58.25 -32.15
C GLU A 491 -33.22 -57.83 -32.63
N LYS A 492 -32.34 -58.78 -32.96
CA LYS A 492 -30.97 -58.46 -33.43
C LYS A 492 -30.96 -57.94 -34.87
N THR A 493 -31.84 -58.44 -35.74
CA THR A 493 -31.96 -57.94 -37.12
C THR A 493 -32.65 -56.57 -37.17
N ALA A 494 -33.64 -56.31 -36.31
CA ALA A 494 -34.23 -54.98 -36.15
C ALA A 494 -33.23 -53.97 -35.56
N ALA A 495 -32.45 -54.37 -34.55
CA ALA A 495 -31.38 -53.53 -33.99
C ALA A 495 -30.28 -53.21 -35.01
N LEU A 496 -29.92 -54.18 -35.87
CA LEU A 496 -28.97 -53.96 -36.96
C LEU A 496 -29.52 -53.01 -38.03
N ALA A 497 -30.82 -53.10 -38.35
CA ALA A 497 -31.47 -52.18 -39.28
C ALA A 497 -31.52 -50.74 -38.71
N ASP A 498 -31.77 -50.59 -37.42
CA ASP A 498 -31.77 -49.30 -36.74
C ASP A 498 -30.38 -48.66 -36.72
N ILE A 499 -29.33 -49.43 -36.40
CA ILE A 499 -27.93 -48.94 -36.46
C ILE A 499 -27.52 -48.56 -37.89
N ASN A 500 -27.96 -49.32 -38.91
CA ASN A 500 -27.70 -48.97 -40.31
C ASN A 500 -28.36 -47.65 -40.71
N LYS A 501 -29.57 -47.38 -40.21
CA LYS A 501 -30.26 -46.11 -40.43
C LYS A 501 -29.54 -44.95 -39.71
N GLN A 502 -29.12 -45.15 -38.47
CA GLN A 502 -28.33 -44.16 -37.72
C GLN A 502 -27.00 -43.83 -38.42
N LEU A 503 -26.32 -44.84 -38.99
CA LEU A 503 -25.09 -44.65 -39.76
C LEU A 503 -25.33 -43.93 -41.10
N SER A 504 -26.42 -44.24 -41.83
CA SER A 504 -26.74 -43.53 -43.08
C SER A 504 -27.09 -42.06 -42.86
N ASP A 505 -27.84 -41.78 -41.78
CA ASP A 505 -28.20 -40.41 -41.39
C ASP A 505 -26.96 -39.63 -40.92
N SER A 506 -26.02 -40.31 -40.24
CA SER A 506 -24.76 -39.73 -39.77
C SER A 506 -23.73 -39.50 -40.88
N ASP A 507 -23.64 -40.39 -41.88
CA ASP A 507 -22.78 -40.21 -43.06
C ASP A 507 -23.25 -39.06 -43.96
N PHE A 508 -24.57 -38.85 -44.07
CA PHE A 508 -25.15 -37.69 -44.75
C PHE A 508 -24.82 -36.39 -44.01
N SER A 509 -24.94 -36.37 -42.68
CA SER A 509 -24.57 -35.23 -41.82
C SER A 509 -23.07 -34.92 -41.89
N SER A 510 -22.20 -35.95 -41.81
CA SER A 510 -20.74 -35.83 -41.85
C SER A 510 -20.23 -35.27 -43.19
N ASN A 511 -20.75 -35.76 -44.32
CA ASN A 511 -20.37 -35.26 -45.64
C ASN A 511 -20.87 -33.82 -45.91
N THR A 512 -22.02 -33.45 -45.34
CA THR A 512 -22.56 -32.08 -45.43
C THR A 512 -21.77 -31.10 -44.55
N LEU A 513 -21.35 -31.53 -43.35
CA LEU A 513 -20.48 -30.75 -42.46
C LEU A 513 -19.05 -30.59 -43.01
N CYS A 514 -18.48 -31.63 -43.62
CA CYS A 514 -17.16 -31.56 -44.26
C CYS A 514 -17.14 -30.66 -45.51
N SER A 515 -18.22 -30.61 -46.30
CA SER A 515 -18.31 -29.70 -47.47
C SER A 515 -18.52 -28.23 -47.07
N LEU A 516 -19.31 -27.98 -46.01
CA LEU A 516 -19.53 -26.64 -45.46
C LEU A 516 -18.31 -26.07 -44.71
N LEU A 517 -17.41 -26.93 -44.21
CA LEU A 517 -16.17 -26.50 -43.54
C LEU A 517 -14.96 -26.38 -44.49
N SER A 518 -14.99 -27.02 -45.67
CA SER A 518 -13.92 -26.93 -46.68
C SER A 518 -14.16 -25.84 -47.73
N SER A 519 -15.42 -25.44 -47.98
CA SER A 519 -15.73 -24.24 -48.75
C SER A 519 -15.85 -23.05 -47.78
N GLY A 520 -15.08 -21.99 -47.99
CA GLY A 520 -15.02 -20.78 -47.15
C GLY A 520 -16.30 -19.93 -47.11
N PHE A 521 -17.48 -20.54 -47.09
CA PHE A 521 -18.78 -19.90 -47.23
C PHE A 521 -19.27 -19.18 -45.96
N ILE A 522 -18.57 -19.33 -44.83
CA ILE A 522 -18.90 -18.62 -43.57
C ILE A 522 -18.43 -17.15 -43.56
N GLU A 523 -17.58 -16.71 -44.50
CA GLU A 523 -17.24 -15.28 -44.60
C GLU A 523 -18.33 -14.42 -45.28
N ALA A 524 -19.27 -15.02 -46.02
CA ALA A 524 -20.28 -14.27 -46.79
C ALA A 524 -21.57 -13.94 -46.00
N VAL A 525 -21.88 -14.67 -44.92
CA VAL A 525 -23.16 -14.49 -44.20
C VAL A 525 -23.05 -13.49 -43.03
N GLN A 526 -21.85 -13.18 -42.56
CA GLN A 526 -21.64 -12.21 -41.48
C GLN A 526 -21.56 -10.74 -41.95
N TYR A 527 -21.40 -10.50 -43.25
CA TYR A 527 -21.35 -9.16 -43.85
C TYR A 527 -22.70 -8.64 -44.38
N ALA A 528 -23.78 -9.44 -44.35
CA ALA A 528 -25.09 -9.06 -44.88
C ALA A 528 -26.09 -8.53 -43.83
N PHE A 529 -25.71 -8.43 -42.56
CA PHE A 529 -26.52 -7.82 -41.51
C PHE A 529 -25.78 -6.67 -40.82
N VAL A 530 -25.71 -5.54 -41.50
CA VAL A 530 -25.69 -4.23 -40.84
C VAL A 530 -26.93 -3.48 -41.31
N PRO A 531 -27.78 -3.01 -40.38
CA PRO A 531 -28.00 -1.58 -40.38
C PRO A 531 -27.93 -0.97 -38.96
N TYR A 532 -27.16 0.12 -38.87
CA TYR A 532 -27.66 1.43 -38.41
C TYR A 532 -28.27 1.53 -36.99
N SER A 533 -27.47 2.04 -36.06
CA SER A 533 -27.81 3.05 -35.01
C SER A 533 -26.66 3.01 -33.99
N LEU A 534 -25.81 4.01 -33.85
CA LEU A 534 -26.11 5.32 -33.28
C LEU A 534 -25.05 6.32 -33.75
N GLN A 535 -25.42 7.14 -34.74
CA GLN A 535 -24.99 8.52 -34.78
C GLN A 535 -25.92 9.32 -33.85
N GLN A 536 -25.33 10.28 -33.14
CA GLN A 536 -25.96 11.35 -32.34
C GLN A 536 -26.53 10.97 -30.96
N ALA A 537 -25.84 11.43 -29.91
CA ALA A 537 -26.44 12.32 -28.93
C ALA A 537 -25.34 13.20 -28.28
N PRO A 538 -25.65 14.45 -27.89
CA PRO A 538 -24.71 15.57 -27.83
C PRO A 538 -24.06 15.74 -26.43
N ASP A 539 -23.03 16.59 -26.37
CA ASP A 539 -22.62 17.33 -25.16
C ASP A 539 -23.86 17.85 -24.41
N PRO A 540 -23.86 17.87 -23.05
CA PRO A 540 -22.77 18.37 -22.20
C PRO A 540 -22.27 17.45 -21.08
#